data_AF-A0A447PFJ8-F1
#
_entry.id   AF-A0A447PFJ8-F1
#
_cell.length_a   1.000
_cell.length_b   1.000
_cell.length_c   1.000
_cell.angle_alpha   90.00
_cell.angle_beta   90.00
_cell.angle_gamma   90.00
#
_symmetry.space_group_name_H-M   'P 1'
#
loop_
_entity.id
_entity.type
_entity.pdbx_description
1 polymer ?
#
loop_
_entity_poly.entity_id
_entity_poly.type
_entity_poly.pdbx_seq_one_letter_code
_entity_poly.pdbx_strand_id
1 'polypeptide(L)'
;MNEAQLRNQFRGDLSKLMEDIIRFIECGIINPYSKDSANTLHEHDTRILFFDRLLTSLGWRLGAYGNVQEEARIKADTTRFMDYVGINQETKTPLMIFEAKAWDVPFVSARNPEDRAKDEDLIVMAIRHILNDKPENESPVSKQWHGFLKQVMDYVRTMKTINEHDTPCAVLSSGQWTVVFTNPVLTFF
;
A
#
# COMPACT_ATOMS: atom_id res chain seq x y z
N MET A 1 -14.16 16.09 20.49
CA MET A 1 -13.48 16.79 19.38
C MET A 1 -14.40 16.73 18.19
N ASN A 2 -14.70 17.85 17.53
CA ASN A 2 -15.61 17.84 16.38
C ASN A 2 -14.87 17.44 15.09
N GLU A 3 -15.61 17.06 14.05
CA GLU A 3 -15.04 16.57 12.80
C GLU A 3 -14.09 17.59 12.14
N ALA A 4 -14.42 18.88 12.20
CA ALA A 4 -13.58 19.94 11.65
C ALA A 4 -12.23 20.05 12.36
N GLN A 5 -12.20 19.90 13.69
CA GLN A 5 -10.98 19.87 14.48
C GLN A 5 -10.10 18.67 14.11
N LEU A 6 -10.70 17.48 13.97
CA LEU A 6 -9.98 16.27 13.56
C LEU A 6 -9.37 16.42 12.16
N ARG A 7 -10.14 16.93 11.19
CA ARG A 7 -9.65 17.17 9.82
C ARG A 7 -8.51 18.19 9.79
N ASN A 8 -8.61 19.26 10.58
CA ASN A 8 -7.56 20.28 10.66
C ASN A 8 -6.29 19.74 11.33
N GLN A 9 -6.44 18.95 12.40
CA GLN A 9 -5.33 18.29 13.07
C GLN A 9 -4.61 17.34 12.10
N PHE A 10 -5.36 16.45 11.44
CA PHE A 10 -4.82 15.54 10.44
C PHE A 10 -4.09 16.27 9.31
N ARG A 11 -4.66 17.36 8.79
CA ARG A 11 -3.99 18.17 7.76
C ARG A 11 -2.66 18.73 8.26
N GLY A 12 -2.61 19.24 9.49
CA GLY A 12 -1.38 19.73 10.11
C GLY A 12 -0.32 18.64 10.27
N ASP A 13 -0.74 17.48 10.77
CA ASP A 13 0.14 16.32 10.97
C ASP A 13 0.69 15.79 9.64
N LEU A 14 -0.16 15.71 8.61
CA LEU A 14 0.25 15.32 7.26
C LEU A 14 1.22 16.33 6.64
N SER A 15 0.96 17.62 6.76
CA SER A 15 1.88 18.66 6.25
C SER A 15 3.26 18.55 6.90
N LYS A 16 3.31 18.39 8.23
CA LYS A 16 4.58 18.19 8.94
C LYS A 16 5.28 16.89 8.51
N LEU A 17 4.52 15.81 8.31
CA LEU A 17 5.06 14.54 7.84
C LEU A 17 5.72 14.67 6.47
N MET A 18 5.09 15.40 5.54
CA MET A 18 5.66 15.66 4.21
C MET A 18 6.94 16.49 4.29
N GLU A 19 6.96 17.54 5.13
CA GLU A 19 8.16 18.36 5.35
C GLU A 19 9.34 17.53 5.89
N ASP A 20 9.08 16.63 6.84
CA ASP A 20 10.10 15.76 7.42
C ASP A 20 10.70 14.81 6.37
N ILE A 21 9.87 14.23 5.49
CA ILE A 21 10.35 13.36 4.41
C ILE A 21 11.19 14.12 3.40
N ILE A 22 10.76 15.32 2.99
CA ILE A 22 11.55 16.16 2.08
C ILE A 22 12.92 16.44 2.68
N ARG A 23 12.97 16.85 3.96
CA ARG A 23 14.23 17.08 4.66
C ARG A 23 15.09 15.82 4.74
N PHE A 24 14.49 14.67 5.00
CA PHE A 24 15.23 13.40 5.10
C PHE A 24 15.90 13.04 3.77
N ILE A 25 15.18 13.20 2.65
CA ILE A 25 15.69 12.98 1.29
C ILE A 25 16.81 13.98 0.97
N GLU A 26 16.60 15.27 1.25
CA GLU A 26 17.56 16.34 0.99
C GLU A 26 18.85 16.21 1.81
N CYS A 27 18.75 15.79 3.07
CA CYS A 27 19.91 15.62 3.94
C CYS A 27 20.68 14.32 3.69
N GLY A 28 20.19 13.41 2.84
CA GLY A 28 20.89 12.17 2.51
C GLY A 28 21.21 11.30 3.73
N ILE A 29 20.40 11.35 4.79
CA ILE A 29 20.60 10.59 6.04
C ILE A 29 20.27 9.10 5.85
N ILE A 30 20.33 8.61 4.61
CA ILE A 30 19.95 7.25 4.24
C ILE A 30 21.16 6.35 4.46
N ASN A 31 21.22 5.78 5.66
CA ASN A 31 22.12 4.70 6.09
C ASN A 31 23.63 4.99 5.85
N PRO A 32 24.42 5.26 6.91
CA PRO A 32 25.86 5.55 6.78
C PRO A 32 26.68 4.37 6.23
N TYR A 33 26.07 3.20 6.04
CA TYR A 33 26.67 2.00 5.48
C TYR A 33 26.12 1.60 4.10
N SER A 34 25.14 2.33 3.55
CA SER A 34 24.70 2.10 2.17
C SER A 34 25.75 2.66 1.22
N LYS A 35 26.22 1.83 0.28
CA LYS A 35 27.14 2.27 -0.79
C LYS A 35 26.40 2.91 -1.97
N ASP A 36 25.07 2.89 -1.93
CA ASP A 36 24.24 3.51 -2.94
C ASP A 36 24.12 5.00 -2.65
N SER A 37 24.74 5.81 -3.49
CA SER A 37 24.68 7.27 -3.47
C SER A 37 23.30 7.82 -3.88
N ALA A 38 22.25 7.00 -3.81
CA ALA A 38 20.92 7.36 -4.27
C ALA A 38 20.15 7.94 -3.08
N ASN A 39 19.65 9.17 -3.23
CA ASN A 39 18.70 9.82 -2.30
C ASN A 39 17.31 9.12 -2.33
N THR A 40 17.30 7.79 -2.40
CA THR A 40 16.12 6.98 -2.63
C THR A 40 15.72 6.31 -1.31
N LEU A 41 14.52 6.63 -0.84
CA LEU A 41 13.90 5.97 0.31
C LEU A 41 13.44 4.57 -0.10
N HIS A 42 14.12 3.53 0.39
CA HIS A 42 13.68 2.16 0.19
C HIS A 42 12.32 1.90 0.86
N GLU A 43 11.69 0.78 0.52
CA GLU A 43 10.35 0.43 1.01
C GLU A 43 10.30 0.38 2.55
N HIS A 44 11.31 -0.21 3.19
CA HIS A 44 11.42 -0.26 4.64
C HIS A 44 11.52 1.13 5.28
N ASP A 45 12.37 2.02 4.73
CA ASP A 45 12.51 3.39 5.24
C ASP A 45 11.23 4.19 5.01
N THR A 46 10.57 3.99 3.87
CA THR A 46 9.28 4.62 3.55
C THR A 46 8.21 4.21 4.56
N ARG A 47 8.16 2.94 4.94
CA ARG A 47 7.28 2.42 6.00
C ARG A 47 7.49 3.13 7.33
N ILE A 48 8.73 3.08 7.84
CA ILE A 48 9.06 3.62 9.17
C ILE A 48 8.91 5.15 9.21
N LEU A 49 9.44 5.84 8.21
CA LEU A 49 9.53 7.31 8.23
C LEU A 49 8.22 7.97 7.81
N PHE A 50 7.39 7.31 7.00
CA PHE A 50 6.13 7.86 6.49
C PHE A 50 4.90 7.09 6.96
N PHE A 51 4.74 5.82 6.56
CA PHE A 51 3.46 5.12 6.74
C PHE A 51 3.07 4.87 8.19
N ASP A 52 4.03 4.56 9.07
CA ASP A 52 3.74 4.35 10.49
C ASP A 52 3.11 5.61 11.11
N ARG A 53 3.67 6.78 10.77
CA ARG A 53 3.21 8.08 11.23
C ARG A 53 1.89 8.49 10.56
N LEU A 54 1.72 8.18 9.28
CA LEU A 54 0.46 8.43 8.56
C LEU A 54 -0.69 7.62 9.19
N LEU A 55 -0.48 6.32 9.41
CA LEU A 55 -1.46 5.44 10.03
C LEU A 55 -1.81 5.92 11.44
N THR A 56 -0.80 6.31 12.23
CA THR A 56 -1.02 6.90 13.56
C THR A 56 -1.88 8.17 13.49
N SER A 57 -1.61 9.05 12.52
CA SER A 57 -2.36 10.29 12.30
C SER A 57 -3.82 10.03 11.86
N LEU A 58 -4.07 8.91 11.20
CA LEU A 58 -5.41 8.41 10.85
C LEU A 58 -6.13 7.73 12.03
N GLY A 59 -5.50 7.67 13.21
CA GLY A 59 -6.06 7.08 14.42
C GLY A 59 -5.82 5.57 14.56
N TRP A 60 -5.03 4.97 13.69
CA TRP A 60 -4.57 3.60 13.87
C TRP A 60 -3.50 3.53 14.95
N ARG A 61 -3.42 2.38 15.63
CA ARG A 61 -2.40 2.09 16.65
C ARG A 61 -1.59 0.90 16.17
N LEU A 62 -0.29 1.09 16.02
CA LEU A 62 0.69 0.08 15.61
C LEU A 62 1.20 -0.72 16.83
N GLY A 63 1.99 -1.76 16.58
CA GLY A 63 2.59 -2.59 17.62
C GLY A 63 1.65 -3.61 18.29
N ALA A 64 2.17 -4.34 19.28
CA ALA A 64 1.57 -5.56 19.84
C ALA A 64 0.15 -5.39 20.44
N TYR A 65 -0.20 -4.19 20.90
CA TYR A 65 -1.50 -3.87 21.48
C TYR A 65 -2.35 -2.96 20.58
N GLY A 66 -1.87 -2.76 19.35
CA GLY A 66 -2.49 -1.95 18.33
C GLY A 66 -3.74 -2.56 17.72
N ASN A 67 -4.36 -1.81 16.81
CA ASN A 67 -5.40 -2.31 15.89
C ASN A 67 -4.88 -2.40 14.44
N VAL A 68 -3.58 -2.24 14.24
CA VAL A 68 -2.87 -2.56 13.01
C VAL A 68 -1.73 -3.53 13.35
N GLN A 69 -1.66 -4.63 12.59
CA GLN A 69 -0.52 -5.54 12.63
C GLN A 69 0.42 -5.23 11.47
N GLU A 70 1.67 -4.95 11.80
CA GLU A 70 2.77 -4.81 10.84
C GLU A 70 3.31 -6.19 10.47
N GLU A 71 3.72 -6.37 9.22
CA GLU A 71 4.27 -7.64 8.71
C GLU A 71 3.39 -8.82 9.08
N ALA A 72 2.08 -8.66 8.85
CA ALA A 72 1.09 -9.65 9.25
C ALA A 72 1.31 -10.94 8.44
N ARG A 73 1.64 -12.01 9.16
CA ARG A 73 1.96 -13.30 8.56
C ARG A 73 0.70 -13.97 8.01
N ILE A 74 0.70 -14.23 6.72
CA ILE A 74 -0.28 -15.09 6.07
C ILE A 74 0.30 -16.49 5.96
N LYS A 75 -0.38 -17.47 6.57
CA LYS A 75 -0.08 -18.89 6.34
C LYS A 75 -0.88 -19.39 5.13
N ALA A 76 -0.21 -19.46 3.99
CA ALA A 76 -0.60 -20.24 2.82
C ALA A 76 0.47 -21.33 2.56
N ASP A 77 0.57 -21.88 1.34
CA ASP A 77 1.61 -22.84 0.95
C ASP A 77 3.04 -22.28 1.11
N THR A 78 3.18 -20.96 0.99
CA THR A 78 4.39 -20.19 1.34
C THR A 78 4.04 -19.15 2.40
N THR A 79 4.98 -18.86 3.29
CA THR A 79 4.79 -17.76 4.27
C THR A 79 4.97 -16.43 3.55
N ARG A 80 3.92 -15.61 3.51
CA ARG A 80 3.96 -14.23 3.01
C ARG A 80 3.64 -13.26 4.16
N PHE A 81 4.06 -12.00 4.01
CA PHE A 81 3.85 -10.95 5.00
C PHE A 81 3.16 -9.76 4.33
N MET A 82 1.97 -9.38 4.81
CA MET A 82 1.34 -8.10 4.45
C MET A 82 2.05 -6.98 5.22
N ASP A 83 2.30 -5.84 4.59
CA ASP A 83 2.93 -4.71 5.29
C ASP A 83 2.12 -4.26 6.49
N TYR A 84 0.81 -4.02 6.30
CA TYR A 84 -0.09 -3.68 7.39
C TYR A 84 -1.48 -4.31 7.21
N VAL A 85 -2.04 -4.79 8.31
CA VAL A 85 -3.43 -5.24 8.38
C VAL A 85 -4.13 -4.55 9.55
N GLY A 86 -5.07 -3.66 9.22
CA GLY A 86 -6.00 -3.09 10.19
C GLY A 86 -7.05 -4.12 10.59
N ILE A 87 -7.29 -4.29 11.88
CA ILE A 87 -8.23 -5.27 12.42
C ILE A 87 -9.22 -4.64 13.39
N ASN A 88 -10.43 -5.21 13.45
CA ASN A 88 -11.33 -4.94 14.56
C ASN A 88 -10.77 -5.64 15.82
N GLN A 89 -10.57 -4.89 16.90
CA GLN A 89 -9.93 -5.44 18.10
C GLN A 89 -10.79 -6.49 18.83
N GLU A 90 -12.12 -6.40 18.70
CA GLU A 90 -13.07 -7.32 19.34
C GLU A 90 -13.23 -8.60 18.54
N THR A 91 -13.51 -8.47 17.23
CA THR A 91 -13.83 -9.62 16.37
C THR A 91 -12.60 -10.23 15.68
N LYS A 92 -11.46 -9.52 15.69
CA LYS A 92 -10.23 -9.87 14.95
C LYS A 92 -10.40 -9.94 13.43
N THR A 93 -11.51 -9.45 12.90
CA THR A 93 -11.76 -9.40 11.46
C THR A 93 -10.96 -8.28 10.80
N PRO A 94 -10.48 -8.46 9.56
CA PRO A 94 -9.81 -7.40 8.82
C PRO A 94 -10.74 -6.21 8.54
N LEU A 95 -10.19 -5.01 8.67
CA LEU A 95 -10.82 -3.75 8.30
C LEU A 95 -10.10 -3.11 7.10
N MET A 96 -8.79 -3.32 7.00
CA MET A 96 -7.96 -2.75 5.95
C MET A 96 -6.75 -3.63 5.68
N ILE A 97 -6.44 -3.89 4.42
CA ILE A 97 -5.10 -4.31 3.99
C ILE A 97 -4.40 -3.05 3.47
N PHE A 98 -3.17 -2.80 3.88
CA PHE A 98 -2.38 -1.69 3.37
C PHE A 98 -1.00 -2.20 2.95
N GLU A 99 -0.72 -2.07 1.66
CA GLU A 99 0.54 -2.46 1.04
C GLU A 99 1.34 -1.21 0.70
N ALA A 100 2.56 -1.14 1.23
CA ALA A 100 3.48 -0.04 1.06
C ALA A 100 4.46 -0.33 -0.09
N LYS A 101 4.94 0.75 -0.71
CA LYS A 101 6.01 0.72 -1.72
C LYS A 101 7.03 1.80 -1.41
N ALA A 102 8.24 1.64 -1.97
CA ALA A 102 9.28 2.66 -1.87
C ALA A 102 8.80 4.02 -2.40
N TRP A 103 9.27 5.10 -1.78
CA TRP A 103 8.79 6.47 -2.00
C TRP A 103 8.84 6.91 -3.47
N ASP A 104 9.88 6.51 -4.19
CA ASP A 104 10.18 6.92 -5.55
C ASP A 104 9.55 6.01 -6.62
N VAL A 105 8.80 4.99 -6.20
CA VAL A 105 8.08 4.12 -7.14
C VAL A 105 7.08 4.97 -7.91
N PRO A 106 7.18 5.02 -9.25
CA PRO A 106 6.32 5.86 -10.07
C PRO A 106 4.87 5.36 -10.04
N PHE A 107 3.95 6.26 -10.32
CA PHE A 107 2.55 5.89 -10.49
C PHE A 107 2.36 4.99 -11.73
N VAL A 108 1.15 4.44 -11.89
CA VAL A 108 0.84 3.48 -12.95
C VAL A 108 1.18 4.05 -14.33
N SER A 109 1.73 3.20 -15.20
CA SER A 109 2.03 3.54 -16.59
C SER A 109 1.78 2.36 -17.50
N ALA A 110 1.40 2.67 -18.74
CA ALA A 110 1.25 1.68 -19.79
C ALA A 110 2.59 0.99 -20.04
N ARG A 111 2.55 -0.32 -20.33
CA ARG A 111 3.75 -1.08 -20.70
C ARG A 111 4.39 -0.54 -21.96
N ASN A 112 3.57 -0.26 -22.98
CA ASN A 112 4.01 0.38 -24.21
C ASN A 112 3.56 1.85 -24.18
N PRO A 113 4.46 2.81 -24.45
CA PRO A 113 4.11 4.23 -24.47
C PRO A 113 3.06 4.64 -25.51
N GLU A 114 2.81 3.79 -26.51
CA GLU A 114 1.82 3.99 -27.57
C GLU A 114 0.39 3.66 -27.09
N ASP A 115 0.24 2.77 -26.12
CA ASP A 115 -1.04 2.31 -25.57
C ASP A 115 -1.59 3.27 -24.50
N ARG A 116 -1.50 4.59 -24.77
CA ARG A 116 -1.89 5.62 -23.79
C ARG A 116 -3.36 5.46 -23.40
N ALA A 117 -3.58 5.28 -22.11
CA ALA A 117 -4.88 5.35 -21.48
C ALA A 117 -4.78 6.21 -20.22
N LYS A 118 -5.91 6.57 -19.64
CA LYS A 118 -5.92 7.24 -18.33
C LYS A 118 -5.43 6.27 -17.25
N ASP A 119 -4.84 6.79 -16.19
CA ASP A 119 -4.29 5.98 -15.10
C ASP A 119 -5.33 5.01 -14.50
N GLU A 120 -6.56 5.49 -14.31
CA GLU A 120 -7.70 4.69 -13.82
C GLU A 120 -8.05 3.54 -14.77
N ASP A 121 -8.08 3.83 -16.08
CA ASP A 121 -8.35 2.84 -17.11
C ASP A 121 -7.23 1.78 -17.17
N LEU A 122 -5.97 2.19 -17.02
CA LEU A 122 -4.82 1.28 -16.95
C LEU A 122 -4.93 0.32 -15.76
N ILE A 123 -5.30 0.83 -14.58
CA ILE A 123 -5.52 -0.01 -13.39
C ILE A 123 -6.65 -1.00 -13.64
N VAL A 124 -7.80 -0.56 -14.17
CA VAL A 124 -8.92 -1.44 -14.49
C VAL A 124 -8.54 -2.50 -15.52
N MET A 125 -7.83 -2.12 -16.58
CA MET A 125 -7.34 -3.05 -17.60
C MET A 125 -6.38 -4.07 -17.01
N ALA A 126 -5.46 -3.65 -16.15
CA ALA A 126 -4.52 -4.54 -15.47
C ALA A 126 -5.22 -5.52 -14.52
N ILE A 127 -6.21 -5.07 -13.75
CA ILE A 127 -7.02 -5.95 -12.89
C ILE A 127 -7.75 -6.99 -13.74
N ARG A 128 -8.44 -6.57 -14.80
CA ARG A 128 -9.11 -7.49 -15.73
C ARG A 128 -8.12 -8.46 -16.39
N HIS A 129 -6.92 -8.00 -16.73
CA HIS A 129 -5.86 -8.85 -17.27
C HIS A 129 -5.48 -9.97 -16.30
N ILE A 130 -5.24 -9.62 -15.03
CA ILE A 130 -4.88 -10.57 -13.97
C ILE A 130 -6.04 -11.54 -13.68
N LEU A 131 -7.29 -11.05 -13.62
CA LEU A 131 -8.47 -11.87 -13.37
C LEU A 131 -8.72 -12.91 -14.46
N ASN A 132 -8.32 -12.62 -15.71
CA ASN A 132 -8.42 -13.54 -16.84
C ASN A 132 -7.20 -14.49 -16.95
N ASP A 133 -6.35 -14.54 -15.93
CA ASP A 133 -5.13 -15.37 -15.86
C ASP A 133 -4.23 -15.25 -17.09
N LYS A 134 -4.16 -14.03 -17.65
CA LYS A 134 -3.32 -13.76 -18.83
C LYS A 134 -1.84 -13.68 -18.45
N PRO A 135 -0.92 -14.02 -19.37
CA PRO A 135 0.51 -13.93 -19.14
C PRO A 135 0.97 -12.52 -18.72
N GLU A 136 1.90 -12.42 -17.75
CA GLU A 136 2.43 -11.14 -17.27
C GLU A 136 3.12 -10.34 -18.38
N ASN A 137 3.77 -11.02 -19.32
CA ASN A 137 4.46 -10.37 -20.44
C ASN A 137 3.50 -9.60 -21.38
N GLU A 138 2.21 -9.91 -21.35
CA GLU A 138 1.15 -9.25 -22.12
C GLU A 138 0.38 -8.19 -21.31
N SER A 139 0.80 -7.92 -20.07
CA SER A 139 0.11 -6.96 -19.19
C SER A 139 0.06 -5.56 -19.82
N PRO A 140 -1.10 -4.85 -19.73
CA PRO A 140 -1.22 -3.48 -20.25
C PRO A 140 -0.39 -2.48 -19.45
N VAL A 141 0.01 -2.83 -18.22
CA VAL A 141 0.86 -2.00 -17.35
C VAL A 141 2.25 -2.60 -17.20
N SER A 142 3.17 -1.79 -16.67
CA SER A 142 4.53 -2.21 -16.33
C SER A 142 4.53 -3.49 -15.47
N LYS A 143 5.58 -4.31 -15.62
CA LYS A 143 5.76 -5.55 -14.85
C LYS A 143 5.64 -5.33 -13.34
N GLN A 144 6.16 -4.20 -12.87
CA GLN A 144 6.13 -3.81 -11.46
C GLN A 144 4.68 -3.60 -10.98
N TRP A 145 3.88 -2.80 -11.70
CA TRP A 145 2.48 -2.54 -11.34
C TRP A 145 1.60 -3.78 -11.46
N HIS A 146 1.83 -4.63 -12.46
CA HIS A 146 1.18 -5.94 -12.53
C HIS A 146 1.48 -6.78 -11.27
N GLY A 147 2.73 -6.80 -10.82
CA GLY A 147 3.14 -7.47 -9.58
C GLY A 147 2.42 -6.92 -8.36
N PHE A 148 2.33 -5.60 -8.21
CA PHE A 148 1.67 -4.96 -7.07
C PHE A 148 0.18 -5.30 -6.99
N LEU A 149 -0.53 -5.20 -8.13
CA LEU A 149 -1.96 -5.54 -8.19
C LEU A 149 -2.20 -7.02 -7.89
N LYS A 150 -1.34 -7.91 -8.42
CA LYS A 150 -1.41 -9.34 -8.13
C LYS A 150 -1.17 -9.63 -6.66
N GLN A 151 -0.25 -8.93 -6.01
CA GLN A 151 0.02 -9.09 -4.58
C GLN A 151 -1.18 -8.68 -3.73
N VAL A 152 -1.78 -7.51 -3.99
CA VAL A 152 -3.00 -7.07 -3.28
C VAL A 152 -4.16 -8.04 -3.53
N MET A 153 -4.35 -8.49 -4.77
CA MET A 153 -5.35 -9.49 -5.13
C MET A 153 -5.16 -10.80 -4.34
N ASP A 154 -3.94 -11.33 -4.29
CA ASP A 154 -3.62 -12.56 -3.56
C ASP A 154 -3.92 -12.42 -2.06
N TYR A 155 -3.64 -11.26 -1.47
CA TYR A 155 -3.97 -10.96 -0.08
C TYR A 155 -5.47 -10.94 0.18
N VAL A 156 -6.22 -10.20 -0.63
CA VAL A 156 -7.69 -10.13 -0.54
C VAL A 156 -8.30 -11.52 -0.71
N ARG A 157 -7.82 -12.29 -1.70
CA ARG A 157 -8.26 -13.66 -1.93
C ARG A 157 -7.97 -14.56 -0.76
N THR A 158 -6.76 -14.49 -0.21
CA THR A 158 -6.39 -15.30 0.95
C THR A 158 -7.27 -14.99 2.17
N MET A 159 -7.52 -13.72 2.47
CA MET A 159 -8.40 -13.35 3.59
C MET A 159 -9.82 -13.89 3.41
N LYS A 160 -10.35 -13.86 2.18
CA LYS A 160 -11.69 -14.36 1.90
C LYS A 160 -11.78 -15.89 1.88
N THR A 161 -10.83 -16.58 1.26
CA THR A 161 -10.90 -18.05 1.08
C THR A 161 -10.37 -18.82 2.28
N ILE A 162 -9.29 -18.36 2.92
CA ILE A 162 -8.65 -19.07 4.04
C ILE A 162 -9.24 -18.62 5.38
N ASN A 163 -9.49 -17.32 5.54
CA ASN A 163 -9.95 -16.75 6.81
C ASN A 163 -11.46 -16.44 6.84
N GLU A 164 -12.20 -16.72 5.76
CA GLU A 164 -13.64 -16.50 5.64
C GLU A 164 -14.06 -15.05 5.98
N HIS A 165 -13.18 -14.08 5.70
CA HIS A 165 -13.41 -12.68 6.02
C HIS A 165 -13.33 -11.81 4.77
N ASP A 166 -14.39 -11.02 4.55
CA ASP A 166 -14.34 -9.93 3.60
C ASP A 166 -13.40 -8.85 4.12
N THR A 167 -12.52 -8.36 3.23
CA THR A 167 -11.72 -7.18 3.52
C THR A 167 -12.50 -5.97 3.02
N PRO A 168 -12.94 -5.03 3.87
CA PRO A 168 -13.71 -3.87 3.42
C PRO A 168 -12.90 -2.88 2.59
N CYS A 169 -11.59 -2.81 2.82
CA CYS A 169 -10.72 -1.82 2.19
C CYS A 169 -9.34 -2.42 1.90
N ALA A 170 -8.79 -2.18 0.72
CA ALA A 170 -7.38 -2.42 0.44
C ALA A 170 -6.71 -1.15 -0.09
N VAL A 171 -5.50 -0.87 0.37
CA VAL A 171 -4.73 0.31 0.01
C VAL A 171 -3.38 -0.12 -0.56
N LEU A 172 -2.99 0.50 -1.66
CA LEU A 172 -1.65 0.38 -2.24
C LEU A 172 -1.08 1.80 -2.36
N SER A 173 0.11 2.05 -1.80
CA SER A 173 0.68 3.41 -1.75
C SER A 173 2.20 3.42 -1.75
N SER A 174 2.79 4.45 -2.35
CA SER A 174 4.21 4.83 -2.18
C SER A 174 4.40 6.05 -1.27
N GLY A 175 3.32 6.66 -0.79
CA GLY A 175 3.34 7.95 -0.11
C GLY A 175 3.24 9.14 -1.06
N GLN A 176 3.79 9.03 -2.28
CA GLN A 176 3.56 10.02 -3.36
C GLN A 176 2.21 9.82 -4.06
N TRP A 177 1.73 8.59 -4.11
CA TRP A 177 0.43 8.22 -4.65
C TRP A 177 -0.24 7.19 -3.76
N THR A 178 -1.57 7.11 -3.84
CA THR A 178 -2.39 6.17 -3.07
C THR A 178 -3.55 5.70 -3.93
N VAL A 179 -3.71 4.38 -4.04
CA VAL A 179 -4.87 3.73 -4.65
C VAL A 179 -5.67 3.05 -3.54
N VAL A 180 -6.97 3.36 -3.46
CA VAL A 180 -7.88 2.80 -2.45
C VAL A 180 -8.95 1.96 -3.14
N PHE A 181 -8.98 0.67 -2.86
CA PHE A 181 -10.04 -0.24 -3.25
C PHE A 181 -11.08 -0.29 -2.14
N THR A 182 -12.23 0.36 -2.35
CA THR A 182 -13.32 0.48 -1.36
C THR A 182 -14.21 -0.76 -1.28
N ASN A 183 -14.08 -1.68 -2.24
CA ASN A 183 -14.67 -3.01 -2.19
C ASN A 183 -13.72 -3.99 -2.90
N PRO A 184 -12.62 -4.39 -2.25
CA PRO A 184 -11.60 -5.19 -2.89
C PRO A 184 -12.10 -6.60 -3.22
N VAL A 185 -13.05 -7.15 -2.44
CA VAL A 185 -13.65 -8.45 -2.75
C VAL A 185 -14.35 -8.39 -4.11
N LEU A 186 -15.23 -7.42 -4.34
CA LEU A 186 -15.88 -7.23 -5.65
C LEU A 186 -14.89 -6.91 -6.78
N THR A 187 -13.74 -6.33 -6.44
CA THR A 187 -12.71 -5.95 -7.43
C THR A 187 -11.88 -7.16 -7.88
N PHE A 188 -11.65 -8.14 -6.98
CA PHE A 188 -10.64 -9.18 -7.13
C PHE A 188 -11.19 -10.62 -7.13
N PHE A 189 -12.48 -10.81 -6.86
CA PHE A 189 -13.23 -12.07 -7.03
C PHE A 189 -14.19 -11.98 -8.20
#